data_AF-A0A4Q1CRC2-F1
#
_entry.id   AF-A0A4Q1CRC2-F1
#
_cell.length_a   1.000
_cell.length_b   1.000
_cell.length_c   1.000
_cell.angle_alpha   90.00
_cell.angle_beta   90.00
_cell.angle_gamma   90.00
#
_symmetry.space_group_name_H-M   'P 1'
#
loop_
_entity.id
_entity.type
_entity.pdbx_description
1 polymer ?
#
loop_
_entity_poly.entity_id
_entity_poly.type
_entity_poly.pdbx_seq_one_letter_code
_entity_poly.pdbx_strand_id
1 'polypeptide(L)'
;MVPCGQGPVWSTISAMSNQDVQFKLRLPALLKKRLEDAAERAGRSVSAELVHRLEQSFIPSRLEPPGTLGIRAGIAAQREVYQASVEMLTRAVVRMEAQLQLGSDEPYPGQASGKTLKQSLADTKDALEVFNRKMEVAALLLSELAVGEASGAEIDVDEFRERAIRAGVL
;
A
#
# COMPACT_ATOMS: atom_id res chain seq x y z
N MET A 1 4.80 46.51 -65.79
CA MET A 1 4.14 45.20 -66.00
C MET A 1 4.66 44.27 -64.92
N VAL A 2 3.87 44.04 -63.87
CA VAL A 2 4.23 43.20 -62.70
C VAL A 2 3.37 41.95 -62.77
N PRO A 3 3.90 40.74 -62.49
CA PRO A 3 3.09 39.65 -62.02
C PRO A 3 3.39 39.29 -60.56
N CYS A 4 2.29 38.95 -59.89
CA CYS A 4 2.14 38.51 -58.51
C CYS A 4 2.81 37.16 -58.21
N GLY A 5 3.02 36.90 -56.91
CA GLY A 5 3.25 35.54 -56.40
C GLY A 5 3.64 35.47 -54.93
N GLN A 6 2.79 35.99 -54.03
CA GLN A 6 2.93 35.73 -52.58
C GLN A 6 2.59 34.27 -52.29
N GLY A 7 3.59 33.49 -51.83
CA GLY A 7 3.38 32.17 -51.23
C GLY A 7 2.93 32.31 -49.77
N PRO A 8 2.15 31.35 -49.23
CA PRO A 8 1.56 31.47 -47.90
C PRO A 8 2.63 31.40 -46.80
N VAL A 9 2.54 32.38 -45.89
CA VAL A 9 3.26 32.43 -44.62
C VAL A 9 2.60 31.46 -43.66
N TRP A 10 3.01 30.19 -43.69
CA TRP A 10 2.67 29.26 -42.63
C TRP A 10 3.85 29.11 -41.69
N SER A 11 3.70 29.84 -40.58
CA SER A 11 3.98 29.36 -39.24
C SER A 11 5.37 28.80 -39.01
N THR A 12 6.21 29.66 -38.45
CA THR A 12 7.25 29.29 -37.49
C THR A 12 6.60 28.54 -36.32
N ILE A 13 6.23 27.27 -36.54
CA ILE A 13 6.04 26.34 -35.43
C ILE A 13 7.45 26.11 -34.94
N SER A 14 7.81 26.81 -33.87
CA SER A 14 8.92 26.46 -33.00
C SER A 14 8.87 24.95 -32.81
N ALA A 15 9.79 24.24 -33.44
CA ALA A 15 9.98 22.82 -33.22
C ALA A 15 10.17 22.67 -31.71
N MET A 16 9.16 22.12 -31.01
CA MET A 16 9.37 21.57 -29.69
C MET A 16 10.52 20.60 -29.87
N SER A 17 11.67 20.94 -29.31
CA SER A 17 12.86 20.11 -29.28
C SER A 17 12.49 18.83 -28.56
N ASN A 18 12.02 17.85 -29.32
CA ASN A 18 11.55 16.59 -28.80
C ASN A 18 12.78 15.81 -28.39
N GLN A 19 13.12 15.84 -27.09
CA GLN A 19 14.18 15.03 -26.49
C GLN A 19 13.79 13.54 -26.42
N ASP A 20 12.90 13.09 -27.30
CA ASP A 20 12.44 11.71 -27.37
C ASP A 20 13.55 10.84 -27.98
N VAL A 21 14.22 10.09 -27.11
CA VAL A 21 15.20 9.08 -27.54
C VAL A 21 14.46 7.89 -28.12
N GLN A 22 14.54 7.71 -29.44
CA GLN A 22 14.02 6.51 -30.11
C GLN A 22 15.01 5.36 -29.96
N PHE A 23 14.55 4.25 -29.38
CA PHE A 23 15.34 3.02 -29.28
C PHE A 23 14.56 1.82 -29.82
N LYS A 24 15.29 0.83 -30.36
CA LYS A 24 14.68 -0.39 -30.91
C LYS A 24 14.46 -1.41 -29.80
N LEU A 25 13.22 -1.51 -29.32
CA LEU A 25 12.84 -2.48 -28.29
C LEU A 25 12.57 -3.86 -28.92
N ARG A 26 13.17 -4.91 -28.36
CA ARG A 26 12.90 -6.31 -28.72
C ARG A 26 11.97 -6.92 -27.67
N LEU A 27 10.76 -7.32 -28.08
CA LEU A 27 9.76 -7.92 -27.21
C LEU A 27 9.46 -9.36 -27.66
N PRO A 28 9.26 -10.31 -26.73
CA PRO A 28 8.67 -11.60 -27.05
C PRO A 28 7.31 -11.42 -27.75
N ALA A 29 7.00 -12.26 -28.74
CA ALA A 29 5.78 -12.12 -29.55
C ALA A 29 4.50 -12.10 -28.70
N LEU A 30 4.44 -12.95 -27.66
CA LEU A 30 3.32 -12.98 -26.73
C LEU A 30 3.15 -11.67 -25.95
N LEU A 31 4.26 -11.06 -25.53
CA LEU A 31 4.25 -9.80 -24.78
C LEU A 31 3.79 -8.63 -25.67
N LYS A 32 4.23 -8.61 -26.93
CA LYS A 32 3.79 -7.62 -27.91
C LYS A 32 2.27 -7.67 -28.11
N LYS A 33 1.71 -8.87 -28.31
CA LYS A 33 0.25 -9.05 -28.48
C LYS A 33 -0.53 -8.56 -27.25
N ARG A 34 -0.08 -8.92 -26.04
CA ARG A 34 -0.71 -8.44 -24.79
C ARG A 34 -0.69 -6.92 -24.65
N LEU A 35 0.38 -6.28 -25.14
CA LEU A 35 0.50 -4.81 -25.13
C LEU A 35 -0.45 -4.17 -26.15
N GLU A 36 -0.58 -4.74 -27.34
CA GLU A 36 -1.53 -4.31 -28.38
C GLU A 36 -2.98 -4.40 -27.86
N ASP A 37 -3.36 -5.55 -27.29
CA ASP A 37 -4.69 -5.76 -26.69
C ASP A 37 -4.97 -4.81 -25.51
N ALA A 38 -3.94 -4.41 -24.77
CA ALA A 38 -4.06 -3.45 -23.68
C ALA A 38 -4.21 -2.01 -24.19
N ALA A 39 -3.45 -1.64 -25.22
CA ALA A 39 -3.52 -0.34 -25.85
C ALA A 39 -4.89 -0.10 -26.49
N GLU A 40 -5.44 -1.12 -27.19
CA GLU A 40 -6.78 -1.07 -27.78
C GLU A 40 -7.86 -0.87 -26.71
N ARG A 41 -7.84 -1.65 -25.63
CA ARG A 41 -8.79 -1.51 -24.51
C ARG A 41 -8.68 -0.15 -23.80
N ALA A 42 -7.48 0.43 -23.75
CA ALA A 42 -7.25 1.74 -23.15
C ALA A 42 -7.55 2.91 -24.10
N GLY A 43 -7.84 2.65 -25.39
CA GLY A 43 -8.02 3.69 -26.40
C GLY A 43 -6.74 4.48 -26.70
N ARG A 44 -5.56 3.87 -26.48
CA ARG A 44 -4.24 4.50 -26.64
C ARG A 44 -3.47 3.87 -27.79
N SER A 45 -2.49 4.59 -28.34
CA SER A 45 -1.51 3.97 -29.23
C SER A 45 -0.61 3.01 -28.43
N VAL A 46 -0.05 2.01 -29.10
CA VAL A 46 0.87 1.04 -28.48
C VAL A 46 2.06 1.73 -27.80
N SER A 47 2.60 2.77 -28.44
CA SER A 47 3.69 3.57 -27.87
C SER A 47 3.24 4.34 -26.63
N ALA A 48 2.05 4.94 -26.65
CA ALA A 48 1.52 5.66 -25.50
C ALA A 48 1.22 4.74 -24.31
N GLU A 49 0.70 3.54 -24.58
CA GLU A 49 0.46 2.53 -23.53
C GLU A 49 1.80 1.99 -22.97
N LEU A 50 2.82 1.86 -23.80
CA LEU A 50 4.16 1.46 -23.36
C LEU A 50 4.80 2.52 -22.44
N VAL A 51 4.77 3.78 -22.86
CA VAL A 51 5.26 4.91 -22.04
C VAL A 51 4.49 4.97 -20.74
N HIS A 52 3.16 4.93 -20.80
CA HIS A 52 2.31 4.95 -19.62
C HIS A 52 2.66 3.83 -18.62
N ARG A 53 2.85 2.60 -19.09
CA ARG A 53 3.24 1.47 -18.21
C ARG A 53 4.63 1.65 -17.61
N LEU A 54 5.58 2.16 -18.39
CA LEU A 54 6.92 2.45 -17.89
C LEU A 54 6.88 3.55 -16.83
N GLU A 55 6.21 4.66 -17.10
CA GLU A 55 6.01 5.74 -16.13
C GLU A 55 5.37 5.22 -14.84
N GLN A 56 4.30 4.43 -14.96
CA GLN A 56 3.64 3.80 -13.81
C GLN A 56 4.56 2.84 -13.04
N SER A 57 5.51 2.18 -13.71
CA SER A 57 6.48 1.31 -13.03
C SER A 57 7.52 2.08 -12.21
N PHE A 58 7.75 3.35 -12.53
CA PHE A 58 8.63 4.25 -11.78
C PHE A 58 7.90 5.10 -10.75
N ILE A 59 6.57 5.13 -10.77
CA ILE A 59 5.80 5.70 -9.68
C ILE A 59 5.86 4.68 -8.53
N PRO A 60 6.49 5.01 -7.37
CA PRO A 60 6.52 4.11 -6.23
C PRO A 60 5.08 3.73 -5.88
N SER A 61 4.81 2.43 -5.90
CA SER A 61 3.46 1.89 -5.80
C SER A 61 2.79 2.33 -4.50
N ARG A 62 1.67 3.05 -4.63
CA ARG A 62 0.66 3.36 -3.59
C ARG A 62 1.23 3.75 -2.23
N LEU A 63 1.23 5.07 -1.98
CA LEU A 63 1.34 5.66 -0.65
C LEU A 63 2.56 5.14 0.11
N GLU A 64 3.74 5.26 -0.48
CA GLU A 64 4.94 5.29 0.37
C GLU A 64 4.86 6.60 1.15
N PRO A 65 4.62 6.57 2.47
CA PRO A 65 4.62 7.80 3.23
C PRO A 65 5.93 8.58 3.00
N PRO A 66 5.90 9.84 2.56
CA PRO A 66 7.13 10.58 2.29
C PRO A 66 7.86 10.87 3.59
N GLY A 67 9.13 10.44 3.66
CA GLY A 67 10.01 10.67 4.80
C GLY A 67 9.52 10.06 6.11
N THR A 68 10.14 10.48 7.21
CA THR A 68 9.85 10.01 8.56
C THR A 68 8.42 10.33 8.99
N LEU A 69 7.92 11.54 8.67
CA LEU A 69 6.56 11.97 9.07
C LEU A 69 5.47 11.07 8.52
N GLY A 70 5.57 10.70 7.24
CA GLY A 70 4.60 9.79 6.66
C GLY A 70 4.66 8.43 7.34
N ILE A 71 5.86 7.89 7.60
CA ILE A 71 6.01 6.56 8.21
C ILE A 71 5.36 6.57 9.60
N ARG A 72 5.55 7.66 10.36
CA ARG A 72 4.87 7.87 11.65
C ARG A 72 3.35 7.86 11.50
N ALA A 73 2.82 8.58 10.51
CA ALA A 73 1.38 8.62 10.27
C ALA A 73 0.83 7.22 9.91
N GLY A 74 1.54 6.46 9.06
CA GLY A 74 1.16 5.10 8.69
C GLY A 74 1.16 4.14 9.88
N ILE A 75 2.25 4.12 10.66
CA ILE A 75 2.36 3.27 11.85
C ILE A 75 1.32 3.67 12.91
N ALA A 76 1.07 4.97 13.10
CA ALA A 76 0.05 5.46 14.03
C ALA A 76 -1.36 5.01 13.63
N ALA A 77 -1.72 5.16 12.35
CA ALA A 77 -3.01 4.71 11.83
C ALA A 77 -3.18 3.19 12.01
N GLN A 78 -2.16 2.40 11.70
CA GLN A 78 -2.22 0.95 11.88
C GLN A 78 -2.30 0.56 13.36
N ARG A 79 -1.61 1.28 14.25
CA ARG A 79 -1.70 1.08 15.70
C ARG A 79 -3.11 1.35 16.23
N GLU A 80 -3.81 2.36 15.74
CA GLU A 80 -5.21 2.62 16.12
C GLU A 80 -6.12 1.45 15.75
N VAL A 81 -5.93 0.86 14.56
CA VAL A 81 -6.66 -0.34 14.13
C VAL A 81 -6.39 -1.53 15.06
N TYR A 82 -5.12 -1.74 15.44
CA TYR A 82 -4.75 -2.78 16.39
C TYR A 82 -5.34 -2.54 17.77
N GLN A 83 -5.30 -1.31 18.28
CA GLN A 83 -5.90 -0.95 19.55
C GLN A 83 -7.40 -1.25 19.56
N ALA A 84 -8.14 -0.80 18.53
CA ALA A 84 -9.57 -1.09 18.41
C ALA A 84 -9.85 -2.60 18.37
N SER A 85 -9.00 -3.38 17.69
CA SER A 85 -9.11 -4.84 17.60
C SER A 85 -8.86 -5.50 18.96
N VAL A 86 -7.84 -5.06 19.70
CA VAL A 86 -7.54 -5.51 21.07
C VAL A 86 -8.71 -5.23 22.00
N GLU A 87 -9.28 -4.02 21.94
CA GLU A 87 -10.43 -3.66 22.78
C GLU A 87 -11.64 -4.55 22.49
N MET A 88 -11.95 -4.79 21.21
CA MET A 88 -13.04 -5.66 20.79
C MET A 88 -12.83 -7.11 21.27
N LEU A 89 -11.65 -7.67 21.03
CA LEU A 89 -11.31 -9.04 21.42
C LEU A 89 -11.29 -9.21 22.94
N THR A 90 -10.80 -8.21 23.67
CA THR A 90 -10.83 -8.21 25.14
C THR A 90 -12.26 -8.28 25.66
N ARG A 91 -13.18 -7.48 25.10
CA ARG A 91 -14.61 -7.54 25.45
C ARG A 91 -15.21 -8.91 25.12
N ALA A 92 -14.81 -9.52 24.00
CA ALA A 92 -15.28 -10.85 23.62
C ALA A 92 -14.79 -11.94 24.59
N VAL A 93 -13.50 -11.90 24.98
CA VAL A 93 -12.91 -12.80 25.99
C VAL A 93 -13.68 -12.72 27.31
N VAL A 94 -13.89 -11.50 27.84
CA VAL A 94 -14.62 -11.30 29.10
C VAL A 94 -16.04 -11.89 29.03
N ARG A 95 -16.73 -11.69 27.90
CA ARG A 95 -18.08 -12.25 27.69
C ARG A 95 -18.06 -13.79 27.67
N MET A 96 -17.13 -14.39 26.92
CA MET A 96 -17.03 -15.84 26.80
C MET A 96 -16.62 -16.50 28.13
N GLU A 97 -15.73 -15.87 28.89
CA GLU A 97 -15.35 -16.34 30.23
C GLU A 97 -16.54 -16.32 31.20
N ALA A 98 -17.34 -15.26 31.17
CA ALA A 98 -18.55 -15.18 31.98
C ALA A 98 -19.57 -16.28 31.62
N GLN A 99 -19.73 -16.59 30.34
CA GLN A 99 -20.59 -17.69 29.88
C GLN A 99 -20.08 -19.07 30.34
N LEU A 100 -18.76 -19.31 30.30
CA LEU A 100 -18.18 -20.54 30.83
C LEU A 100 -18.38 -20.68 32.34
N GLN A 101 -18.28 -19.57 33.09
CA GLN A 101 -18.55 -19.57 34.53
C GLN A 101 -20.01 -19.91 34.87
N LEU A 102 -20.95 -19.52 34.00
CA LEU A 102 -22.36 -19.88 34.13
C LEU A 102 -22.67 -21.34 33.71
N GLY A 103 -21.66 -22.10 33.27
CA GLY A 103 -21.79 -23.51 32.93
C GLY A 103 -22.37 -23.79 31.55
N SER A 104 -22.53 -22.78 30.69
CA SER A 104 -22.90 -22.99 29.29
C SER A 104 -21.66 -23.32 28.46
N ASP A 105 -21.63 -24.49 27.82
CA ASP A 105 -20.63 -24.85 26.78
C ASP A 105 -21.27 -24.86 25.38
N GLU A 106 -22.40 -24.16 25.24
CA GLU A 106 -23.12 -24.04 23.98
C GLU A 106 -22.24 -23.35 22.91
N PRO A 107 -22.38 -23.74 21.63
CA PRO A 107 -21.66 -23.10 20.53
C PRO A 107 -21.91 -21.60 20.53
N TYR A 108 -20.84 -20.80 20.44
CA TYR A 108 -20.96 -19.35 20.44
C TYR A 108 -21.76 -18.90 19.19
N PRO A 109 -22.84 -18.12 19.33
CA PRO A 109 -23.75 -17.82 18.23
C PRO A 109 -23.08 -16.88 17.21
N GLY A 110 -23.18 -17.22 15.92
CA GLY A 110 -22.81 -16.33 14.81
C GLY A 110 -21.69 -16.79 13.89
N GLN A 111 -21.07 -17.96 14.09
CA GLN A 111 -20.17 -18.55 13.10
C GLN A 111 -20.54 -19.99 12.77
N ALA A 112 -20.62 -20.29 11.47
CA ALA A 112 -21.02 -21.57 10.89
C ALA A 112 -20.06 -22.75 11.18
N SER A 113 -19.12 -22.62 12.12
CA SER A 113 -18.00 -23.53 12.31
C SER A 113 -18.20 -24.59 13.39
N GLY A 114 -19.32 -24.59 14.12
CA GLY A 114 -19.64 -25.61 15.13
C GLY A 114 -18.64 -25.71 16.30
N LYS A 115 -17.81 -24.69 16.53
CA LYS A 115 -16.81 -24.66 17.61
C LYS A 115 -17.49 -24.53 18.98
N THR A 116 -16.92 -25.22 19.96
CA THR A 116 -17.33 -25.05 21.37
C THR A 116 -16.97 -23.65 21.87
N LEU A 117 -17.61 -23.23 22.97
CA LEU A 117 -17.29 -21.96 23.60
C LEU A 117 -15.83 -21.89 24.06
N LYS A 118 -15.30 -23.00 24.60
CA LYS A 118 -13.90 -23.10 25.02
C LYS A 118 -12.91 -22.95 23.87
N GLN A 119 -13.17 -23.58 22.73
CA GLN A 119 -12.34 -23.44 21.53
C GLN A 119 -12.39 -22.01 21.00
N SER A 120 -13.59 -21.42 20.96
CA SER A 120 -13.76 -20.03 20.52
C SER A 120 -13.02 -19.05 21.44
N LEU A 121 -13.02 -19.30 22.75
CA LEU A 121 -12.26 -18.52 23.72
C LEU A 121 -10.75 -18.65 23.50
N ALA A 122 -10.25 -19.86 23.27
CA ALA A 122 -8.84 -20.09 22.98
C ALA A 122 -8.42 -19.33 21.71
N ASP A 123 -9.15 -19.50 20.61
CA ASP A 123 -8.89 -18.80 19.34
C ASP A 123 -8.90 -17.27 19.51
N THR A 124 -9.83 -16.76 20.32
CA THR A 124 -9.94 -15.31 20.60
C THR A 124 -8.75 -14.81 21.41
N LYS A 125 -8.26 -15.59 22.38
CA LYS A 125 -7.05 -15.27 23.16
C LYS A 125 -5.79 -15.29 22.29
N ASP A 126 -5.66 -16.27 21.41
CA ASP A 126 -4.54 -16.34 20.46
C ASP A 126 -4.54 -15.12 19.53
N ALA A 127 -5.71 -14.74 19.00
CA ALA A 127 -5.85 -13.53 18.21
C ALA A 127 -5.48 -12.27 19.01
N LEU A 128 -5.94 -12.17 20.26
CA LEU A 128 -5.62 -11.06 21.16
C LEU A 128 -4.11 -10.93 21.38
N GLU A 129 -3.40 -12.05 21.58
CA GLU A 129 -1.94 -12.06 21.71
C GLU A 129 -1.25 -11.51 20.46
N VAL A 130 -1.68 -11.95 19.27
CA VAL A 130 -1.12 -11.47 18.00
C VAL A 130 -1.28 -9.95 17.87
N PHE A 131 -2.47 -9.41 18.14
CA PHE A 131 -2.73 -7.97 18.01
C PHE A 131 -1.99 -7.15 19.08
N ASN A 132 -1.89 -7.64 20.31
CA ASN A 132 -1.09 -7.00 21.36
C ASN A 132 0.38 -6.89 20.93
N ARG A 133 0.96 -7.99 20.42
CA ARG A 133 2.34 -7.97 19.91
C ARG A 133 2.53 -6.96 18.78
N LYS A 134 1.57 -6.83 17.87
CA LYS A 134 1.62 -5.82 16.81
C LYS A 134 1.54 -4.39 17.35
N MET A 135 0.68 -4.16 18.33
CA MET A 135 0.56 -2.85 19.00
C MET A 135 1.85 -2.46 19.72
N GLU A 136 2.50 -3.40 20.42
CA GLU A 136 3.78 -3.17 21.09
C GLU A 136 4.90 -2.81 20.10
N VAL A 137 5.01 -3.56 19.00
CA VAL A 137 6.00 -3.29 17.94
C VAL A 137 5.76 -1.92 17.30
N ALA A 138 4.51 -1.55 17.02
CA ALA A 138 4.17 -0.23 16.51
C ALA A 138 4.58 0.89 17.48
N ALA A 139 4.34 0.69 18.79
CA ALA A 139 4.73 1.66 19.82
C ALA A 139 6.26 1.82 19.93
N LEU A 140 7.01 0.72 19.84
CA LEU A 140 8.47 0.75 19.82
C LEU A 140 9.00 1.52 18.61
N LEU A 141 8.51 1.22 17.40
CA LEU A 141 8.95 1.89 16.17
C LEU A 141 8.62 3.39 16.18
N LEU A 142 7.43 3.78 16.66
CA LEU A 142 7.10 5.20 16.84
C LEU A 142 8.03 5.90 17.84
N SER A 143 8.44 5.20 18.90
CA SER A 143 9.38 5.71 19.89
C SER A 143 10.79 5.86 19.30
N GLU A 144 11.25 4.89 18.51
CA GLU A 144 12.54 4.97 17.79
C GLU A 144 12.59 6.21 16.89
N LEU A 145 11.54 6.46 16.09
CA LEU A 145 11.46 7.66 15.25
C LEU A 145 11.48 8.95 16.08
N ALA A 146 10.74 8.99 17.20
CA ALA A 146 10.72 10.16 18.07
C ALA A 146 12.10 10.43 18.71
N VAL A 147 12.83 9.39 19.12
CA VAL A 147 14.17 9.51 19.69
C VAL A 147 15.19 9.92 18.62
N GLY A 148 15.13 9.34 17.42
CA GLY A 148 16.02 9.71 16.32
C GLY A 148 15.87 11.18 15.93
N GLU A 149 14.63 11.67 15.84
CA GLU A 149 14.36 13.10 15.59
C GLU A 149 14.85 13.99 16.73
N ALA A 150 14.58 13.63 17.99
CA ALA A 150 14.97 14.44 19.14
C ALA A 150 16.50 14.52 19.33
N SER A 151 17.22 13.45 18.94
CA SER A 151 18.68 13.39 18.99
C SER A 151 19.36 14.00 17.75
N GLY A 152 18.59 14.36 16.71
CA GLY A 152 19.14 14.83 15.44
C GLY A 152 19.91 13.75 14.68
N ALA A 153 19.68 12.47 15.00
CA ALA A 153 20.28 11.35 14.28
C ALA A 153 19.69 11.25 12.88
N GLU A 154 20.54 10.96 11.89
CA GLU A 154 20.10 10.67 10.54
C GLU A 154 19.42 9.30 10.53
N ILE A 155 18.12 9.28 10.21
CA ILE A 155 17.31 8.05 10.13
C ILE A 155 17.31 7.61 8.67
N ASP A 156 17.82 6.42 8.39
CA ASP A 156 17.61 5.77 7.09
C ASP A 156 16.13 5.41 6.94
N VAL A 157 15.44 6.23 6.16
CA VAL A 157 13.99 6.16 5.97
C VAL A 157 13.59 4.85 5.29
N ASP A 158 14.40 4.35 4.36
CA ASP A 158 14.07 3.17 3.56
C ASP A 158 14.31 1.90 4.38
N GLU A 159 15.43 1.81 5.11
CA GLU A 159 15.66 0.71 6.04
C GLU A 159 14.56 0.66 7.12
N PHE A 160 14.21 1.81 7.69
CA PHE A 160 13.17 1.88 8.72
C PHE A 160 11.80 1.44 8.19
N ARG A 161 11.45 1.88 6.98
CA ARG A 161 10.22 1.49 6.28
C ARG A 161 10.17 -0.02 6.06
N GLU A 162 11.24 -0.63 5.53
CA GLU A 162 11.29 -2.07 5.33
C GLU A 162 11.12 -2.85 6.63
N ARG A 163 11.71 -2.38 7.72
CA ARG A 163 11.52 -2.94 9.06
C ARG A 163 10.05 -2.85 9.49
N ALA A 164 9.39 -1.71 9.29
CA ALA A 164 7.99 -1.51 9.64
C ALA A 164 7.04 -2.42 8.83
N ILE A 165 7.29 -2.58 7.52
CA ILE A 165 6.54 -3.49 6.64
C ILE A 165 6.75 -4.95 7.08
N ARG A 166 7.99 -5.37 7.35
CA ARG A 166 8.31 -6.74 7.81
C ARG A 166 7.66 -7.04 9.15
N ALA A 167 7.59 -6.04 10.03
CA ALA A 167 6.87 -6.11 11.28
C ALA A 167 5.34 -6.13 11.09
N GLY A 168 4.83 -5.81 9.90
CA GLY A 168 3.41 -5.74 9.59
C GLY A 168 2.72 -4.63 10.37
N VAL A 169 3.36 -3.49 10.56
CA VAL A 169 2.78 -2.30 11.20
C VAL A 169 2.70 -1.10 10.26
N LEU A 170 3.03 -1.33 8.99
CA LEU A 170 2.92 -0.43 7.85
C LEU A 170 2.49 -1.28 6.65
#